data_AF-A0A6C2UPD9-F1
#
_entry.id   AF-A0A6C2UPD9-F1
#
_cell.length_a   1.000
_cell.length_b   1.000
_cell.length_c   1.000
_cell.angle_alpha   90.00
_cell.angle_beta   90.00
_cell.angle_gamma   90.00
#
_symmetry.space_group_name_H-M   'P 1'
#
loop_
_entity.id
_entity.type
_entity.pdbx_description
1 polymer ?
#
loop_
_entity_poly.entity_id
_entity_poly.type
_entity_poly.pdbx_seq_one_letter_code
_entity_poly.pdbx_strand_id
1 'polypeptide(L)'
;MSWIDIITIIVSFSVIMIVGLAFARRVSNSTEEYMVGGRNLPWWLAGTSLSAGSFNSDTPLHNSRRAREQGLGGLFLYFSQVITQSLASLVFVKFARRSGINT
;
A
#
# COMPACT_ATOMS: atom_id res chain seq x y z
N MET A 1 -25.18 1.49 -15.28
CA MET A 1 -24.53 0.48 -14.44
C MET A 1 -25.46 -0.71 -14.33
N SER A 2 -24.93 -1.90 -14.61
CA SER A 2 -25.66 -3.14 -14.38
C SER A 2 -25.87 -3.34 -12.87
N TRP A 3 -26.90 -4.08 -12.48
CA TRP A 3 -27.11 -4.47 -11.08
C TRP A 3 -25.94 -5.29 -10.53
N ILE A 4 -25.23 -6.01 -11.40
CA ILE A 4 -24.00 -6.76 -11.10
C ILE A 4 -22.88 -5.81 -10.63
N ASP A 5 -22.75 -4.64 -11.26
CA ASP A 5 -21.73 -3.65 -10.90
C ASP A 5 -21.98 -3.11 -9.48
N ILE A 6 -23.24 -2.80 -9.18
CA ILE A 6 -23.66 -2.26 -7.88
C ILE A 6 -23.42 -3.30 -6.78
N ILE A 7 -23.79 -4.56 -7.01
CA ILE A 7 -23.54 -5.64 -6.05
C ILE A 7 -22.04 -5.81 -5.80
N THR A 8 -21.22 -5.79 -6.85
CA THR A 8 -19.76 -5.95 -6.72
C THR A 8 -19.15 -4.84 -5.87
N ILE A 9 -19.59 -3.60 -6.07
CA ILE A 9 -19.16 -2.45 -5.27
C ILE A 9 -19.56 -2.64 -3.79
N ILE A 10 -20.84 -2.92 -3.53
CA ILE A 10 -21.36 -3.10 -2.16
C ILE A 10 -20.61 -4.21 -1.43
N VAL A 11 -20.40 -5.36 -2.07
CA VAL A 11 -19.67 -6.49 -1.49
C VAL A 11 -18.22 -6.10 -1.18
N SER A 12 -17.53 -5.44 -2.12
CA SER A 12 -16.13 -5.02 -1.93
C SER A 12 -15.98 -4.07 -0.74
N PHE A 13 -16.83 -3.05 -0.64
CA PHE A 13 -16.83 -2.11 0.49
C PHE A 13 -17.19 -2.80 1.81
N SER A 14 -18.17 -3.70 1.79
CA SER A 14 -18.59 -4.44 2.99
C SER A 14 -17.46 -5.31 3.53
N VAL A 15 -16.72 -6.00 2.66
CA VAL A 15 -15.55 -6.81 3.07
C VAL A 15 -14.48 -5.93 3.73
N ILE A 16 -14.14 -4.80 3.11
CA ILE A 16 -13.15 -3.86 3.67
C ILE A 16 -13.60 -3.36 5.05
N MET A 17 -14.87 -2.99 5.19
CA MET A 17 -15.44 -2.48 6.44
C MET A 17 -15.46 -3.55 7.54
N ILE A 18 -15.84 -4.79 7.22
CA ILE A 18 -15.86 -5.91 8.17
C ILE A 18 -14.46 -6.20 8.69
N VAL A 19 -13.45 -6.25 7.81
CA VAL A 19 -12.05 -6.44 8.21
C VAL A 19 -11.58 -5.27 9.09
N GLY A 20 -11.88 -4.03 8.69
CA GLY A 20 -11.53 -2.85 9.49
C GLY A 20 -12.13 -2.90 10.90
N LEU A 21 -13.43 -3.22 11.02
CA LEU A 21 -14.12 -3.32 12.32
C LEU A 21 -13.63 -4.49 13.17
N ALA A 22 -13.30 -5.63 12.56
CA ALA A 22 -12.75 -6.78 13.26
C ALA A 22 -11.41 -6.46 13.94
N PHE A 23 -10.55 -5.69 13.26
CA PHE A 23 -9.25 -5.27 13.81
C PHE A 23 -9.34 -3.99 14.65
N ALA A 24 -10.36 -3.14 14.49
CA ALA A 24 -10.49 -1.89 15.23
C ALA A 24 -10.42 -2.06 16.76
N ARG A 25 -11.04 -3.11 17.30
CA ARG A 25 -11.05 -3.39 18.76
C ARG A 25 -9.69 -3.83 19.30
N ARG A 26 -8.87 -4.46 18.46
CA ARG A 26 -7.52 -4.91 18.85
C ARG A 26 -6.58 -3.71 18.92
N VAL A 27 -6.61 -2.90 17.88
CA VAL A 27 -5.67 -1.82 17.66
C VAL A 27 -5.96 -0.59 18.55
N SER A 28 -7.19 -0.44 19.06
CA SER A 28 -7.57 0.68 19.94
C SER A 28 -6.92 0.67 21.33
N ASN A 29 -6.33 -0.44 21.78
CA ASN A 29 -5.83 -0.58 23.15
C ASN A 29 -4.39 -0.10 23.34
N SER A 30 -3.64 0.11 22.25
CA SER A 30 -2.25 0.56 22.32
C SER A 30 -1.86 1.37 21.09
N THR A 31 -1.31 2.56 21.33
CA THR A 31 -0.70 3.40 20.30
C THR A 31 0.41 2.67 19.54
N GLU A 32 1.15 1.76 20.20
CA GLU A 32 2.18 0.97 19.53
C GLU A 32 1.60 -0.08 18.57
N GLU A 33 0.45 -0.67 18.92
CA GLU A 33 -0.25 -1.63 18.05
C GLU A 33 -0.89 -0.90 16.85
N TYR A 34 -1.33 0.35 17.04
CA TYR A 34 -1.84 1.22 15.97
C TYR A 34 -0.76 1.71 15.00
N MET A 35 0.37 2.17 15.51
CA MET A 35 1.37 2.86 14.68
C MET A 35 2.41 1.91 14.11
N VAL A 36 2.78 0.86 14.86
CA VAL A 36 3.87 -0.05 14.48
C VAL A 36 3.42 -1.51 14.30
N GLY A 37 2.10 -1.78 14.41
CA GLY A 37 1.54 -3.12 14.26
C GLY A 37 2.07 -4.12 15.28
N GLY A 38 2.48 -3.65 16.46
CA GLY A 38 3.11 -4.46 17.50
C GLY A 38 4.47 -5.04 17.10
N ARG A 39 5.11 -4.50 16.05
CA ARG A 39 6.43 -4.91 15.53
C ARG A 39 6.54 -6.39 15.14
N ASN A 40 5.41 -7.09 15.00
CA ASN A 40 5.33 -8.52 14.72
C ASN A 40 4.62 -8.81 13.39
N LEU A 41 4.59 -7.82 12.49
CA LEU A 41 4.06 -7.98 11.14
C LEU A 41 5.02 -8.83 10.31
N PRO A 42 4.55 -9.92 9.67
CA PRO A 42 5.40 -10.69 8.78
C PRO A 42 5.79 -9.84 7.57
N TRP A 43 7.00 -10.05 7.06
CA TRP A 43 7.59 -9.23 5.99
C TRP A 43 6.72 -9.15 4.73
N TRP A 44 6.00 -10.22 4.40
CA TRP A 44 5.12 -10.26 3.23
C TRP A 44 3.89 -9.37 3.41
N LEU A 45 3.34 -9.29 4.63
CA LEU A 45 2.20 -8.43 4.94
C LEU A 45 2.62 -6.96 4.98
N ALA A 46 3.78 -6.68 5.57
CA ALA A 46 4.36 -5.34 5.57
C ALA A 46 4.68 -4.86 4.15
N GLY A 47 5.33 -5.70 3.33
CA GLY A 47 5.70 -5.36 1.95
C GLY A 47 4.49 -5.17 1.02
N THR A 48 3.47 -6.03 1.16
CA THR A 48 2.22 -5.89 0.38
C THR A 48 1.43 -4.66 0.80
N SER A 49 1.38 -4.32 2.09
CA SER A 49 0.73 -3.09 2.57
C SER A 49 1.41 -1.82 2.04
N LEU A 50 2.75 -1.78 2.02
CA LEU A 50 3.51 -0.67 1.43
C LEU A 50 3.23 -0.52 -0.07
N SER A 51 3.15 -1.64 -0.78
CA SER A 51 2.85 -1.66 -2.21
C SER A 51 1.42 -1.21 -2.48
N ALA A 52 0.46 -1.68 -1.69
CA ALA A 52 -0.95 -1.28 -1.77
C ALA A 52 -1.13 0.22 -1.51
N GLY A 53 -0.45 0.79 -0.51
CA GLY A 53 -0.52 2.23 -0.20
C GLY A 53 0.09 3.14 -1.27
N SER A 54 0.97 2.60 -2.11
CA SER A 54 1.54 3.35 -3.24
C SER A 54 0.67 3.28 -4.51
N PHE A 55 -0.27 2.33 -4.55
CA PHE A 55 -1.13 2.12 -5.72
C PHE A 55 -2.43 2.92 -5.58
N ASN A 56 -2.39 4.16 -6.08
CA ASN A 56 -3.52 5.07 -6.05
C ASN A 56 -4.33 5.02 -7.35
N SER A 57 -5.55 5.54 -7.31
CA SER A 57 -6.49 5.54 -8.45
C SER A 57 -5.98 6.27 -9.70
N ASP A 58 -5.02 7.18 -9.55
CA ASP A 58 -4.35 7.92 -10.63
C ASP A 58 -3.28 7.09 -11.35
N THR A 59 -2.73 6.06 -10.70
CA THR A 59 -1.62 5.28 -11.23
C THR A 59 -1.99 4.52 -12.52
N PRO A 60 -3.14 3.81 -12.61
CA PRO A 60 -3.57 3.19 -13.86
C PRO A 60 -3.85 4.20 -14.96
N LEU A 61 -4.43 5.36 -14.61
CA LEU A 61 -4.72 6.43 -15.57
C LEU A 61 -3.43 6.97 -16.18
N HIS A 62 -2.45 7.28 -15.33
CA HIS A 62 -1.13 7.72 -15.74
C HIS A 62 -0.41 6.67 -16.62
N ASN A 63 -0.55 5.39 -16.27
CA ASN A 63 0.10 4.30 -17.01
C ASN A 63 -0.53 4.06 -18.37
N SER A 64 -1.85 4.07 -18.45
CA SER A 64 -2.56 3.94 -19.72
C SER A 64 -2.19 5.10 -20.66
N ARG A 65 -2.09 6.33 -20.13
CA ARG A 65 -1.65 7.50 -20.89
C ARG A 65 -0.21 7.34 -21.38
N ARG A 66 0.73 6.95 -20.51
CA ARG A 66 2.13 6.70 -20.89
C ARG A 66 2.27 5.61 -21.94
N ALA A 67 1.56 4.50 -21.78
CA ALA A 67 1.59 3.41 -22.75
C ALA A 67 1.07 3.87 -24.13
N ARG A 68 0.05 4.74 -24.15
CA ARG A 68 -0.49 5.34 -25.37
C ARG A 68 0.49 6.30 -26.05
N GLU A 69 1.17 7.15 -25.27
CA GLU A 69 2.06 8.20 -25.82
C GLU A 69 3.47 7.70 -26.13
N GLN A 70 4.01 6.78 -25.33
CA GLN A 70 5.43 6.36 -25.35
C GLN A 70 5.62 4.86 -25.63
N GLY A 71 4.54 4.11 -25.85
CA GLY A 71 4.57 2.66 -26.01
C GLY A 71 5.03 1.92 -24.75
N LEU A 72 5.42 0.66 -24.91
CA LEU A 72 5.90 -0.19 -23.81
C LEU A 72 7.23 0.31 -23.21
N GLY A 73 8.02 1.09 -23.97
CA GLY A 73 9.27 1.69 -23.47
C GLY A 73 9.05 2.68 -22.34
N GLY A 74 7.94 3.44 -22.36
CA GLY A 74 7.58 4.36 -21.28
C GLY A 74 7.25 3.66 -19.96
N LEU A 75 6.85 2.39 -19.99
CA LEU A 75 6.62 1.57 -18.80
C LEU A 75 7.93 1.09 -18.16
N PHE A 76 9.04 1.10 -18.88
CA PHE A 76 10.34 0.66 -18.34
C PHE A 76 10.83 1.55 -17.19
N LEU A 77 10.36 2.79 -17.11
CA LEU A 77 10.61 3.71 -15.99
C LEU A 77 10.06 3.21 -14.65
N TYR A 78 9.17 2.22 -14.63
CA TYR A 78 8.75 1.58 -13.38
C TYR A 78 9.87 0.79 -12.70
N PHE A 79 10.75 0.18 -13.49
CA PHE A 79 11.87 -0.58 -12.93
C PHE A 79 12.86 0.34 -12.19
N SER A 80 13.02 1.59 -12.63
CA SER A 80 13.86 2.55 -11.90
C SER A 80 13.26 2.90 -10.54
N GLN A 81 11.93 3.03 -10.41
CA GLN A 81 11.28 3.26 -9.12
C GLN A 81 11.50 2.12 -8.13
N VAL A 82 11.51 0.86 -8.59
CA VAL A 82 11.81 -0.30 -7.73
C VAL A 82 13.25 -0.24 -7.21
N ILE A 83 14.20 0.09 -8.08
CA ILE A 83 15.62 0.23 -7.71
C ILE A 83 15.81 1.37 -6.71
N THR A 84 15.23 2.55 -6.98
CA THR A 84 15.33 3.71 -6.10
C THR A 84 14.74 3.42 -4.71
N GLN A 85 13.57 2.78 -4.64
CA GLN A 85 12.96 2.43 -3.35
C GLN A 85 13.78 1.38 -2.59
N SER A 86 14.34 0.40 -3.29
CA SER A 86 15.22 -0.60 -2.69
C SER A 86 16.46 0.07 -2.09
N LEU A 87 17.12 0.97 -2.84
CA LEU A 87 18.31 1.68 -2.37
C LEU A 87 17.98 2.62 -1.20
N ALA A 88 16.88 3.37 -1.29
CA ALA A 88 16.41 4.22 -0.21
C ALA A 88 16.16 3.39 1.06
N SER A 89 15.52 2.22 0.95
CA SER A 89 15.27 1.35 2.11
C SER A 89 16.56 0.93 2.82
N LEU A 90 17.61 0.56 2.08
CA LEU A 90 18.89 0.11 2.64
C LEU A 90 19.59 1.22 3.44
N VAL A 91 19.48 2.46 2.97
CA VAL A 91 20.08 3.63 3.63
C VAL A 91 19.23 4.07 4.82
N PHE A 92 17.93 4.28 4.61
CA PHE A 92 17.06 4.94 5.58
C PHE A 92 16.54 4.03 6.70
N VAL A 93 16.46 2.70 6.49
CA VAL A 93 16.01 1.75 7.54
C VAL A 93 16.86 1.88 8.82
N LYS A 94 18.19 2.07 8.68
CA LYS A 94 19.08 2.17 9.84
C LYS A 94 18.83 3.45 10.63
N PHE A 95 18.55 4.57 9.96
CA PHE A 95 18.22 5.83 10.61
C PHE A 95 16.84 5.77 11.27
N ALA A 96 15.84 5.25 10.56
CA ALA A 96 14.48 5.08 11.08
C ALA A 96 14.41 4.17 12.32
N ARG A 97 15.20 3.08 12.34
CA ARG A 97 15.29 2.21 13.53
C ARG A 97 15.94 2.88 14.73
N ARG A 98 16.86 3.83 14.52
CA ARG A 98 17.58 4.54 15.59
C ARG A 98 16.80 5.71 16.17
N SER A 99 15.96 6.35 15.37
CA SER A 99 15.21 7.54 15.80
C SER A 99 14.03 7.21 16.71
N GLY A 100 13.60 5.95 16.80
CA GLY A 100 12.48 5.55 17.66
C GLY A 100 11.17 6.27 17.30
N ILE A 101 11.05 6.77 16.07
CA ILE A 101 9.87 7.50 15.63
C ILE A 101 8.71 6.51 15.54
N ASN A 102 7.73 6.73 16.40
CA ASN A 102 6.49 5.96 16.44
C ASN A 102 5.32 6.78 15.88
N THR A 103 5.58 7.87 15.15
CA THR A 103 4.57 8.78 14.58
C THR A 103 3.94 8.25 13.30
#